data_AF-A0A1Z4JI36-F1
#
_entry.id   AF-A0A1Z4JI36-F1
#
_cell.length_a   1.000
_cell.length_b   1.000
_cell.length_c   1.000
_cell.angle_alpha   90.00
_cell.angle_beta   90.00
_cell.angle_gamma   90.00
#
_symmetry.space_group_name_H-M   'P 1'
#
loop_
_entity.id
_entity.type
_entity.pdbx_description
1 polymer ?
#
loop_
_entity_poly.entity_id
_entity_poly.type
_entity_poly.pdbx_seq_one_letter_code
_entity_poly.pdbx_strand_id
1 'polypeptide(L)'
;MKEIKSGSRPTGRVALQVALAAIVLIGIVGAVLMKLFAIEISITPAAPNSVPMITTDESPSGELVTPVKIEKPDATAIAAKQGNLRIRNRSDYPIRVALLSRQPKEANLKSGSPQSGFALPAHWDFAPQEGSQTGLLVSLPQRSIRLKRGDVVVAFAQDGSQRYWGPFVVGETERPDWNAQAGEWELVIEN
;
A
#
# COMPACT_ATOMS: atom_id res chain seq x y z
N MET A 1 -0.69 -77.04 -32.91
CA MET A 1 -2.11 -76.65 -33.10
C MET A 1 -2.50 -75.66 -32.00
N LYS A 2 -3.29 -74.64 -32.37
CA LYS A 2 -3.76 -73.48 -31.59
C LYS A 2 -4.61 -73.87 -30.37
N GLU A 3 -4.72 -72.96 -29.40
CA GLU A 3 -6.00 -72.39 -28.95
C GLU A 3 -5.73 -71.09 -28.17
N ILE A 4 -6.24 -69.96 -28.67
CA ILE A 4 -6.13 -68.62 -28.09
C ILE A 4 -7.43 -68.38 -27.32
N LYS A 5 -7.35 -68.29 -25.98
CA LYS A 5 -8.52 -68.03 -25.13
C LYS A 5 -9.00 -66.58 -25.30
N SER A 6 -10.10 -66.44 -26.02
CA SER A 6 -10.83 -65.20 -26.31
C SER A 6 -11.40 -64.58 -25.02
N GLY A 7 -10.94 -63.36 -24.69
CA GLY A 7 -11.52 -62.52 -23.65
C GLY A 7 -12.79 -61.83 -24.14
N SER A 8 -13.89 -62.11 -23.47
CA SER A 8 -15.27 -61.72 -23.79
C SER A 8 -15.43 -60.20 -23.99
N ARG A 9 -15.95 -59.79 -25.15
CA ARG A 9 -16.39 -58.41 -25.39
C ARG A 9 -17.69 -58.17 -24.60
N PRO A 10 -17.80 -57.09 -23.82
CA PRO A 10 -19.05 -56.77 -23.15
C PRO A 10 -20.17 -56.58 -24.19
N THR A 11 -21.25 -57.33 -24.03
CA THR A 11 -22.47 -57.24 -24.84
C THR A 11 -22.95 -55.80 -24.89
N GLY A 12 -23.36 -55.32 -26.08
CA GLY A 12 -23.61 -53.90 -26.35
C GLY A 12 -24.58 -53.19 -25.39
N ARG A 13 -25.42 -53.93 -24.67
CA ARG A 13 -26.27 -53.39 -23.60
C ARG A 13 -25.49 -52.96 -22.35
N VAL A 14 -24.43 -53.68 -21.98
CA VAL A 14 -23.58 -53.34 -20.80
C VAL A 14 -22.72 -52.13 -21.11
N ALA A 15 -22.15 -52.06 -22.31
CA ALA A 15 -21.39 -50.89 -22.77
C ALA A 15 -22.26 -49.62 -22.81
N LEU A 16 -23.53 -49.74 -23.25
CA LEU A 16 -24.48 -48.63 -23.28
C LEU A 16 -24.88 -48.16 -21.87
N GLN A 17 -25.08 -49.09 -20.93
CA GLN A 17 -25.41 -48.77 -19.53
C GLN A 17 -24.25 -48.06 -18.82
N VAL A 18 -23.00 -48.48 -19.05
CA VAL A 18 -21.80 -47.81 -18.50
C VAL A 18 -21.64 -46.41 -19.11
N ALA A 19 -21.88 -46.25 -20.41
CA ALA A 19 -21.82 -44.94 -21.07
C ALA A 19 -22.90 -43.97 -20.52
N LEU A 20 -24.13 -44.45 -20.30
CA LEU A 20 -25.20 -43.64 -19.71
C LEU A 20 -24.89 -43.24 -18.27
N ALA A 21 -24.38 -44.17 -17.45
CA ALA A 21 -23.99 -43.87 -16.07
C ALA A 21 -22.86 -42.83 -16.00
N ALA A 22 -21.88 -42.90 -16.92
CA ALA A 22 -20.80 -41.92 -16.99
C ALA A 22 -21.30 -40.51 -17.38
N ILE A 23 -22.23 -40.40 -18.34
CA ILE A 23 -22.83 -39.12 -18.74
C ILE A 23 -23.62 -38.51 -17.56
N VAL A 24 -24.38 -39.32 -16.84
CA VAL A 24 -25.12 -38.85 -15.66
C VAL A 24 -24.16 -38.37 -14.57
N LEU A 25 -23.07 -39.10 -14.31
CA LEU A 25 -22.08 -38.71 -13.30
C LEU A 25 -21.39 -37.39 -13.67
N ILE A 26 -21.00 -37.21 -14.94
CA ILE A 26 -20.41 -35.97 -15.44
C ILE A 26 -21.41 -34.81 -15.35
N GLY A 27 -22.69 -35.04 -15.67
CA GLY A 27 -23.75 -34.05 -15.52
C GLY A 27 -23.96 -33.61 -14.08
N ILE A 28 -23.95 -34.54 -13.13
CA ILE A 28 -24.07 -34.24 -11.69
C ILE A 28 -22.86 -33.47 -11.19
N VAL A 29 -21.64 -33.89 -11.54
CA VAL A 29 -20.41 -33.20 -11.15
C VAL A 29 -20.36 -31.78 -11.73
N GLY A 30 -20.75 -31.60 -13.00
CA GLY A 30 -20.85 -30.28 -13.64
C GLY A 30 -21.89 -29.38 -12.97
N ALA A 31 -23.05 -29.92 -12.60
CA ALA A 31 -24.09 -29.16 -11.89
C ALA A 31 -23.65 -28.74 -10.47
N VAL A 32 -22.91 -29.59 -9.76
CA VAL A 32 -22.34 -29.26 -8.44
C VAL A 32 -21.27 -28.19 -8.55
N LEU A 33 -20.36 -28.28 -9.53
CA LEU A 33 -19.34 -27.26 -9.78
C LEU A 33 -19.97 -25.90 -10.11
N MET A 34 -21.02 -25.85 -10.93
CA MET A 34 -21.71 -24.58 -11.25
C MET A 34 -22.37 -23.91 -10.05
N LYS A 35 -22.80 -24.68 -9.02
CA LYS A 35 -23.35 -24.11 -7.78
C LYS A 35 -22.29 -23.57 -6.82
N LEU A 36 -21.05 -24.05 -6.89
CA LEU A 36 -19.96 -23.60 -6.01
C LEU A 36 -19.37 -22.23 -6.41
N PHE A 37 -19.68 -21.72 -7.60
CA PHE A 37 -19.15 -20.45 -8.12
C PHE A 37 -20.18 -19.31 -8.17
N ALA A 38 -21.33 -19.44 -7.52
CA ALA A 38 -22.27 -18.32 -7.40
C ALA A 38 -21.73 -17.28 -6.39
N ILE A 39 -20.87 -16.38 -6.87
CA ILE A 39 -20.41 -15.23 -6.10
C ILE A 39 -21.50 -14.15 -6.17
N GLU A 40 -22.27 -14.03 -5.09
CA GLU A 40 -23.29 -13.01 -4.95
C GLU A 40 -22.62 -11.68 -4.54
N ILE A 41 -22.27 -10.86 -5.53
CA ILE A 41 -21.65 -9.54 -5.31
C ILE A 41 -22.75 -8.58 -4.83
N SER A 42 -22.88 -8.47 -3.51
CA SER A 42 -23.78 -7.51 -2.86
C SER A 42 -23.10 -6.14 -2.80
N ILE A 43 -23.39 -5.25 -3.75
CA ILE A 43 -22.95 -3.86 -3.66
C ILE A 43 -23.90 -3.15 -2.71
N THR A 44 -23.51 -3.06 -1.43
CA THR A 44 -24.19 -2.17 -0.47
C THR A 44 -23.90 -0.73 -0.91
N PRO A 45 -24.91 0.09 -1.27
CA PRO A 45 -24.67 1.49 -1.57
C PRO A 45 -24.12 2.16 -0.32
N ALA A 46 -22.89 2.67 -0.41
CA ALA A 46 -22.30 3.46 0.66
C ALA A 46 -23.22 4.66 0.94
N ALA A 47 -23.67 4.78 2.19
CA ALA A 47 -24.35 5.97 2.65
C ALA A 47 -23.48 7.20 2.31
N PRO A 48 -24.08 8.35 1.96
CA PRO A 48 -23.31 9.55 1.64
C PRO A 48 -22.39 9.87 2.81
N ASN A 49 -21.08 9.79 2.56
CA ASN A 49 -20.05 10.20 3.51
C ASN A 49 -20.34 11.63 3.92
N SER A 50 -20.93 11.81 5.10
CA SER A 50 -21.01 13.11 5.74
C SER A 50 -19.59 13.44 6.17
N VAL A 51 -18.92 14.25 5.34
CA VAL A 51 -17.64 14.87 5.71
C VAL A 51 -17.90 15.60 7.02
N PRO A 52 -17.17 15.32 8.12
CA PRO A 52 -17.36 16.07 9.34
C PRO A 52 -16.98 17.53 9.06
N MET A 53 -18.00 18.39 9.03
CA MET A 53 -17.80 19.83 9.06
C MET A 53 -17.17 20.13 10.42
N ILE A 54 -15.98 20.72 10.41
CA ILE A 54 -15.35 21.25 11.62
C ILE A 54 -16.32 22.30 12.16
N THR A 55 -17.09 21.94 13.18
CA THR A 55 -17.80 22.93 13.99
C THR A 55 -16.74 23.50 14.91
N THR A 56 -16.37 24.75 14.67
CA THR A 56 -15.60 25.53 15.62
C THR A 56 -16.48 25.73 16.85
N ASP A 57 -16.36 24.84 17.82
CA ASP A 57 -16.86 25.09 19.16
C ASP A 57 -16.04 26.22 19.78
N GLU A 58 -16.75 27.24 20.29
CA GLU A 58 -16.16 28.35 21.02
C GLU A 58 -15.38 27.84 22.24
N SER A 59 -14.11 28.21 22.28
CA SER A 59 -13.16 27.94 23.35
C SER A 59 -13.58 28.59 24.67
N PRO A 60 -13.53 27.89 25.83
CA PRO A 60 -13.51 28.58 27.11
C PRO A 60 -12.14 29.23 27.31
N SER A 61 -12.17 30.53 27.56
CA SER A 61 -10.99 31.35 27.91
C SER A 61 -10.22 30.78 29.10
N GLY A 62 -8.88 30.75 28.98
CA GLY A 62 -7.98 30.78 30.12
C GLY A 62 -6.72 29.95 29.94
N GLU A 63 -5.62 30.57 29.49
CA GLU A 63 -4.37 30.78 30.24
C GLU A 63 -3.27 31.19 29.24
N LEU A 64 -2.63 32.35 29.48
CA LEU A 64 -1.53 32.84 28.64
C LEU A 64 -0.29 31.95 28.84
N VAL A 65 -0.18 30.90 28.03
CA VAL A 65 1.11 30.22 27.81
C VAL A 65 1.91 31.01 26.79
N THR A 66 2.98 31.64 27.27
CA THR A 66 4.03 32.29 26.46
C THR A 66 4.42 31.37 25.30
N PRO A 67 4.43 31.84 24.04
CA PRO A 67 4.74 30.99 22.91
C PRO A 67 6.19 30.53 23.02
N VAL A 68 6.40 29.22 23.19
CA VAL A 68 7.70 28.60 22.93
C VAL A 68 8.05 28.93 21.48
N LYS A 69 9.11 29.71 21.30
CA LYS A 69 9.69 29.99 19.98
C LYS A 69 10.17 28.65 19.41
N ILE A 70 9.33 28.01 18.60
CA ILE A 70 9.74 26.87 17.78
C ILE A 70 10.76 27.44 16.80
N GLU A 71 12.04 27.20 17.06
CA GLU A 71 13.09 27.57 16.12
C GLU A 71 12.93 26.71 14.88
N LYS A 72 12.36 27.32 13.84
CA LYS A 72 12.30 26.73 12.51
C LYS A 72 13.72 26.29 12.13
N PRO A 73 13.93 24.99 11.82
CA PRO A 73 15.24 24.51 11.41
C PRO A 73 15.80 25.37 10.28
N ASP A 74 17.10 25.68 10.31
CA ASP A 74 17.75 26.49 9.27
C ASP A 74 17.46 25.89 7.88
N ALA A 75 16.55 26.55 7.17
CA ALA A 75 16.01 26.08 5.90
C ALA A 75 17.10 25.96 4.83
N THR A 76 18.18 26.74 4.95
CA THR A 76 19.29 26.78 4.00
C THR A 76 20.19 25.56 4.13
N ALA A 77 20.55 25.18 5.37
CA ALA A 77 21.33 23.99 5.66
C ALA A 77 20.57 22.68 5.34
N ILE A 78 19.24 22.72 5.40
CA ILE A 78 18.38 21.56 5.10
C ILE A 78 18.04 21.43 3.62
N ALA A 79 17.92 22.54 2.88
CA ALA A 79 17.65 22.51 1.45
C ALA A 79 18.72 21.77 0.63
N ALA A 80 19.97 21.75 1.11
CA ALA A 80 21.07 21.04 0.47
C ALA A 80 21.08 19.52 0.76
N LYS A 81 20.34 19.04 1.76
CA LYS A 81 20.41 17.64 2.21
C LYS A 81 19.62 16.74 1.26
N GLN A 82 20.32 15.79 0.66
CA GLN A 82 19.72 14.69 -0.10
C GLN A 82 20.26 13.37 0.40
N GLY A 83 19.38 12.39 0.63
CA GLY A 83 19.76 11.14 1.27
C GLY A 83 18.80 10.00 1.02
N ASN A 84 19.24 8.79 1.36
CA ASN A 84 18.35 7.62 1.28
C ASN A 84 17.26 7.73 2.35
N LEU A 85 16.16 6.99 2.18
CA LEU A 85 15.11 6.88 3.20
C LEU A 85 15.27 5.58 3.97
N ARG A 86 15.38 5.68 5.29
CA ARG A 86 15.33 4.56 6.22
C ARG A 86 14.03 4.64 7.03
N ILE A 87 13.30 3.54 7.09
CA ILE A 87 12.01 3.47 7.78
C ILE A 87 12.09 2.45 8.92
N ARG A 88 11.55 2.80 10.09
CA ARG A 88 11.35 1.90 11.22
C ARG A 88 9.86 1.82 11.52
N ASN A 89 9.24 0.65 11.30
CA ASN A 89 7.89 0.41 11.81
C ASN A 89 8.02 -0.13 13.24
N ARG A 90 7.73 0.70 14.24
CA ARG A 90 7.63 0.32 15.66
C ARG A 90 6.19 0.18 16.13
N SER A 91 5.23 0.33 15.22
CA SER A 91 3.82 0.13 15.53
C SER A 91 3.44 -1.35 15.43
N ASP A 92 2.35 -1.71 16.09
CA ASP A 92 1.76 -3.05 16.02
C ASP A 92 0.88 -3.27 14.79
N TYR A 93 0.89 -2.33 13.84
CA TYR A 93 0.04 -2.33 12.66
C TYR A 93 0.85 -2.64 11.40
N PRO A 94 0.28 -3.38 10.43
CA PRO A 94 0.82 -3.40 9.08
C PRO A 94 0.61 -2.02 8.44
N ILE A 95 1.66 -1.44 7.88
CA ILE A 95 1.60 -0.08 7.33
C ILE A 95 2.05 -0.05 5.88
N ARG A 96 1.44 0.86 5.10
CA ARG A 96 1.95 1.29 3.81
C ARG A 96 2.55 2.67 3.95
N VAL A 97 3.81 2.82 3.56
CA VAL A 97 4.46 4.13 3.45
C VAL A 97 4.51 4.52 1.99
N ALA A 98 3.94 5.67 1.65
CA ALA A 98 3.95 6.24 0.32
C ALA A 98 4.85 7.48 0.25
N LEU A 99 5.60 7.60 -0.84
CA LEU A 99 6.47 8.74 -1.15
C LEU A 99 5.96 9.43 -2.42
N LEU A 100 5.77 10.75 -2.31
CA LEU A 100 5.49 11.65 -3.41
C LEU A 100 6.70 12.57 -3.61
N SER A 101 7.52 12.28 -4.62
CA SER A 101 8.73 13.05 -4.92
C SER A 101 8.41 14.28 -5.74
N ARG A 102 8.90 15.46 -5.32
CA ARG A 102 8.72 16.71 -6.04
C ARG A 102 9.58 16.72 -7.29
N GLN A 103 8.99 16.95 -8.46
CA GLN A 103 9.76 17.14 -9.68
C GLN A 103 10.46 18.50 -9.65
N PRO A 104 11.71 18.60 -10.14
CA PRO A 104 12.31 19.90 -10.41
C PRO A 104 11.37 20.69 -11.32
N LYS A 105 11.15 21.96 -10.99
CA LYS A 105 10.43 22.87 -11.86
C LYS A 105 11.35 23.14 -13.05
N GLU A 106 11.22 22.36 -14.13
CA GLU A 106 11.99 22.63 -15.35
C GLU A 106 11.55 23.99 -15.90
N ALA A 107 12.43 24.97 -15.79
CA ALA A 107 12.33 26.20 -16.56
C ALA A 107 12.63 25.84 -18.01
N ASN A 108 11.63 25.92 -18.89
CA ASN A 108 11.64 25.63 -20.32
C ASN A 108 11.19 24.21 -20.73
N LEU A 109 9.88 23.97 -20.69
CA LEU A 109 9.25 23.05 -21.65
C LEU A 109 8.02 23.70 -22.27
N LYS A 110 7.92 23.54 -23.60
CA LYS A 110 6.91 24.13 -24.46
C LYS A 110 5.50 23.80 -23.96
N SER A 111 4.66 24.84 -23.96
CA SER A 111 3.27 24.85 -23.54
C SER A 111 2.48 23.68 -24.16
N GLY A 112 1.90 22.79 -23.35
CA GLY A 112 0.98 21.77 -23.86
C GLY A 112 0.66 20.57 -22.96
N SER A 113 1.49 20.22 -21.96
CA SER A 113 1.20 19.15 -21.00
C SER A 113 1.00 19.72 -19.59
N PRO A 114 0.04 19.22 -18.79
CA PRO A 114 -0.07 19.60 -17.39
C PRO A 114 1.09 18.97 -16.62
N GLN A 115 2.23 19.65 -16.57
CA GLN A 115 3.41 19.16 -15.86
C GLN A 115 3.33 19.61 -14.39
N SER A 116 2.48 18.95 -13.60
CA SER A 116 2.25 19.31 -12.21
C SER A 116 3.19 18.56 -11.26
N GLY A 117 4.29 19.22 -10.87
CA GLY A 117 4.86 19.24 -9.52
C GLY A 117 5.47 17.97 -8.90
N PHE A 118 5.02 16.75 -9.24
CA PHE A 118 5.40 15.52 -8.56
C PHE A 118 5.53 14.32 -9.52
N ALA A 119 6.41 13.37 -9.18
CA ALA A 119 6.58 12.12 -9.90
C ALA A 119 5.51 11.09 -9.54
N LEU A 120 5.45 9.95 -10.25
CA LEU A 120 4.61 8.82 -9.84
C LEU A 120 4.91 8.44 -8.37
N PRO A 121 3.87 8.27 -7.52
CA PRO A 121 4.06 7.87 -6.15
C PRO A 121 4.73 6.50 -6.05
N ALA A 122 5.67 6.37 -5.11
CA ALA A 122 6.25 5.11 -4.70
C ALA A 122 5.62 4.65 -3.39
N HIS A 123 5.59 3.36 -3.11
CA HIS A 123 5.19 2.86 -1.79
C HIS A 123 5.94 1.58 -1.39
N TRP A 124 5.99 1.36 -0.08
CA TRP A 124 6.50 0.15 0.56
C TRP A 124 5.51 -0.29 1.63
N ASP A 125 5.38 -1.59 1.77
CA ASP A 125 4.54 -2.21 2.77
C ASP A 125 5.43 -2.82 3.84
N PHE A 126 5.02 -2.67 5.10
CA PHE A 126 5.73 -3.16 6.26
C PHE A 126 4.78 -4.00 7.10
N ALA A 127 5.25 -5.17 7.54
CA ALA A 127 4.59 -5.91 8.60
C ALA A 127 4.68 -5.16 9.94
N PRO A 128 3.83 -5.50 10.93
CA PRO A 128 4.01 -5.03 12.30
C PRO A 128 5.44 -5.23 12.78
N GLN A 129 6.00 -4.23 13.45
CA GLN A 129 7.37 -4.27 14.01
C GLN A 129 8.51 -4.48 13.00
N GLU A 130 8.26 -4.41 11.69
CA GLU A 130 9.28 -4.63 10.67
C GLU A 130 10.33 -3.50 10.65
N GLY A 131 11.61 -3.88 10.78
CA GLY A 131 12.70 -2.92 10.88
C GLY A 131 12.68 -2.08 12.16
N SER A 132 11.90 -2.44 13.19
CA SER A 132 11.74 -1.68 14.44
C SER A 132 13.06 -1.27 15.12
N GLN A 133 14.07 -2.15 15.10
CA GLN A 133 15.37 -1.94 15.74
C GLN A 133 16.31 -1.08 14.89
N THR A 134 16.67 -1.56 13.68
CA THR A 134 17.73 -0.96 12.85
C THR A 134 17.19 -0.12 11.69
N GLY A 135 15.91 -0.27 11.35
CA GLY A 135 15.28 0.31 10.18
C GLY A 135 15.67 -0.37 8.87
N LEU A 136 14.78 -0.27 7.89
CA LEU A 136 14.99 -0.73 6.54
C LEU A 136 15.26 0.45 5.62
N LEU A 137 16.34 0.36 4.86
CA LEU A 137 16.63 1.31 3.80
C LEU A 137 15.79 0.94 2.58
N VAL A 138 14.88 1.83 2.21
CA VAL A 138 13.96 1.57 1.11
C VAL A 138 14.52 2.02 -0.23
N SER A 139 14.22 1.25 -1.26
CA SER A 139 14.63 1.49 -2.64
C SER A 139 13.51 1.13 -3.60
N LEU A 140 13.65 1.53 -4.86
CA LEU A 140 12.78 1.10 -5.95
C LEU A 140 13.48 0.01 -6.76
N PRO A 141 12.73 -0.87 -7.45
CA PRO A 141 13.32 -2.00 -8.17
C PRO A 141 14.38 -1.58 -9.19
N GLN A 142 14.21 -0.42 -9.84
CA GLN A 142 15.13 0.09 -10.86
C GLN A 142 16.07 1.19 -10.36
N ARG A 143 15.89 1.72 -9.13
CA ARG A 143 16.69 2.85 -8.67
C ARG A 143 16.74 3.00 -7.15
N SER A 144 17.84 3.57 -6.67
CA SER A 144 17.92 4.10 -5.31
C SER A 144 17.06 5.36 -5.19
N ILE A 145 16.52 5.59 -4.00
CA ILE A 145 15.69 6.75 -3.70
C ILE A 145 16.54 7.77 -2.96
N ARG A 146 16.52 9.01 -3.44
CA ARG A 146 17.16 10.13 -2.78
C ARG A 146 16.08 11.16 -2.45
N LEU A 147 15.71 11.21 -1.17
CA LEU A 147 14.81 12.20 -0.64
C LEU A 147 15.51 13.56 -0.61
N LYS A 148 14.78 14.58 -1.01
CA LYS A 148 15.20 15.97 -0.96
C LYS A 148 14.13 16.83 -0.30
N ARG A 149 14.51 18.05 0.09
CA ARG A 149 13.58 19.01 0.68
C ARG A 149 12.31 19.15 -0.17
N GLY A 150 11.15 19.06 0.48
CA GLY A 150 9.84 19.24 -0.16
C GLY A 150 9.24 17.99 -0.80
N ASP A 151 9.95 16.85 -0.78
CA ASP A 151 9.32 15.54 -0.98
C ASP A 151 8.38 15.23 0.18
N VAL A 152 7.31 14.49 -0.09
CA VAL A 152 6.27 14.17 0.90
C VAL A 152 6.25 12.67 1.17
N VAL A 153 6.32 12.30 2.45
CA VAL A 153 6.17 10.92 2.92
C VAL A 153 4.92 10.82 3.77
N VAL A 154 4.13 9.77 3.55
CA VAL A 154 2.88 9.50 4.26
C VAL A 154 2.85 8.04 4.65
N ALA A 155 2.34 7.70 5.84
CA ALA A 155 2.09 6.31 6.21
C ALA A 155 0.65 6.11 6.67
N PHE A 156 0.08 4.93 6.38
CA PHE A 156 -1.25 4.56 6.84
C PHE A 156 -1.33 3.06 7.12
N ALA A 157 -2.19 2.68 8.05
CA ALA A 157 -2.38 1.28 8.39
C ALA A 157 -3.19 0.55 7.30
N GLN A 158 -2.82 -0.70 7.03
CA GLN A 158 -3.43 -1.54 6.00
C GLN A 158 -4.57 -2.41 6.54
N ASP A 159 -4.78 -2.43 7.85
CA ASP A 159 -5.75 -3.27 8.56
C ASP A 159 -7.17 -2.67 8.61
N GLY A 160 -7.39 -1.52 7.98
CA GLY A 160 -8.68 -0.83 7.99
C GLY A 160 -8.95 0.00 9.26
N SER A 161 -8.00 0.08 10.20
CA SER A 161 -8.12 0.89 11.43
C SER A 161 -8.16 2.41 11.20
N GLN A 162 -7.98 2.86 9.96
CA GLN A 162 -7.92 4.28 9.57
C GLN A 162 -6.81 5.07 10.28
N ARG A 163 -5.77 4.39 10.79
CA ARG A 163 -4.60 5.04 11.36
C ARG A 163 -3.73 5.68 10.29
N TYR A 164 -3.27 6.89 10.58
CA TYR A 164 -2.57 7.76 9.65
C TYR A 164 -1.41 8.47 10.35
N TRP A 165 -0.27 8.56 9.66
CA TRP A 165 0.92 9.28 10.11
C TRP A 165 1.44 10.20 9.01
N GLY A 166 1.70 11.45 9.38
CA GLY A 166 2.14 12.50 8.47
C GLY A 166 1.02 13.52 8.18
N PRO A 167 1.05 14.21 7.03
CA PRO A 167 2.10 14.14 6.01
C PRO A 167 3.43 14.67 6.52
N PHE A 168 4.52 13.97 6.23
CA PHE A 168 5.88 14.40 6.54
C PHE A 168 6.49 15.04 5.30
N VAL A 169 6.82 16.34 5.38
CA VAL A 169 7.45 17.07 4.29
C VAL A 169 8.94 17.18 4.60
N VAL A 170 9.76 16.50 3.81
CA VAL A 170 11.21 16.38 4.05
C VAL A 170 11.84 17.76 4.21
N GLY A 171 12.48 17.96 5.36
CA GLY A 171 13.16 19.20 5.70
C GLY A 171 12.25 20.40 6.00
N GLU A 172 10.92 20.22 5.98
CA GLU A 172 9.95 21.25 6.34
C GLU A 172 9.19 20.89 7.62
N THR A 173 8.93 19.60 7.85
CA THR A 173 8.42 19.05 9.11
C THR A 173 9.56 18.49 9.96
N GLU A 174 9.29 18.25 11.25
CA GLU A 174 10.28 17.70 12.21
C GLU A 174 10.78 16.30 11.80
N ARG A 175 9.86 15.44 11.35
CA ARG A 175 10.18 14.14 10.74
C ARG A 175 10.05 14.20 9.21
N PRO A 176 10.77 13.37 8.44
CA PRO A 176 11.84 12.47 8.87
C PRO A 176 13.08 13.20 9.37
N ASP A 177 13.80 12.58 10.30
CA ASP A 177 15.02 13.12 10.91
C ASP A 177 16.22 12.94 9.98
N TRP A 178 17.11 13.93 9.93
CA TRP A 178 18.34 13.82 9.16
C TRP A 178 19.46 13.18 9.98
N ASN A 179 19.90 11.98 9.58
CA ASN A 179 21.13 11.37 10.07
C ASN A 179 22.33 11.81 9.20
N ALA A 180 23.09 12.78 9.71
CA ALA A 180 24.23 13.35 9.00
C ALA A 180 25.41 12.38 8.83
N GLN A 181 25.57 11.40 9.73
CA GLN A 181 26.66 10.43 9.66
C GLN A 181 26.41 9.41 8.53
N ALA A 182 25.15 8.98 8.38
CA ALA A 182 24.76 8.02 7.35
C ALA A 182 24.40 8.69 6.01
N GLY A 183 24.07 9.98 6.00
CA GLY A 183 23.51 10.64 4.83
C GLY A 183 22.10 10.12 4.49
N GLU A 184 21.32 9.86 5.53
CA GLU A 184 20.00 9.22 5.45
C GLU A 184 18.93 10.06 6.16
N TRP A 185 17.73 10.03 5.60
CA TRP A 185 16.51 10.48 6.26
C TRP A 185 15.91 9.29 7.00
N GLU A 186 15.73 9.40 8.31
CA GLU A 186 15.14 8.36 9.16
C GLU A 186 13.68 8.71 9.49
N LEU A 187 12.76 7.83 9.17
CA LEU A 187 11.36 7.91 9.55
C LEU A 187 11.03 6.80 10.54
N VAL A 188 10.68 7.18 11.77
CA VAL A 188 10.15 6.26 12.77
C VAL A 188 8.64 6.41 12.81
N ILE A 189 7.94 5.32 12.49
CA ILE A 189 6.50 5.18 12.67
C ILE A 189 6.27 4.44 13.99
N GLU A 190 5.55 5.09 14.88
CA GLU A 190 5.25 4.59 16.22
C GLU A 190 3.80 4.94 16.54
N ASN A 191 3.11 3.99 17.16
CA ASN A 191 1.80 4.11 17.79
C ASN A 191 1.38 2.74 18.33
#